data_AF-K0QYN2-F1
#
_entry.id   AF-K0QYN2-F1
#
_cell.length_a   1.000
_cell.length_b   1.000
_cell.length_c   1.000
_cell.angle_alpha   90.00
_cell.angle_beta   90.00
_cell.angle_gamma   90.00
#
_symmetry.space_group_name_H-M   'P 1'
#
loop_
_entity.id
_entity.type
_entity.pdbx_description
1 polymer ?
#
loop_
_entity_poly.entity_id
_entity_poly.type
_entity_poly.pdbx_seq_one_letter_code
_entity_poly.pdbx_strand_id
1 'polypeptide(L)'
;MTSDSTSSAASTKLSKLSYSDGTKELPSDAPHWAIKASERLKQRRSNGYVSSVDVPSEVKRVLLHSCCAPCSGAMVEEMCSILSKWRSATPLTLTRIIETKQRKEYEIRKTENKRYCEQLGIDFVDCDYDADNWYERMKGMEFDPERGRRCTECFDMRMERTALYAHENGFQAIATTNATSRWKDANQVDSSGHRAAARYEGLKYWHQDWQTDEMTLRKYEISASEKFYKQEYCGCSFSLRDSNDWRKANGLSKIKIGGEEAGIGERYFTDPLIDAAEESQDVVDEFFAQANEIAEAAGNDVAKRREALKVYKDRRKSEATDGVVSGLNNW
;
A
#
# COMPACT_ATOMS: atom_id res chain seq x y z
N MET A 1 26.27 14.78 -42.52
CA MET A 1 26.50 13.84 -41.42
C MET A 1 25.81 14.42 -40.19
N THR A 2 24.53 14.10 -40.04
CA THR A 2 23.62 14.51 -38.96
C THR A 2 23.83 13.55 -37.78
N SER A 3 24.49 14.00 -36.71
CA SER A 3 23.91 14.64 -35.51
C SER A 3 23.18 13.64 -34.59
N ASP A 4 23.87 13.27 -33.53
CA ASP A 4 23.38 12.61 -32.31
C ASP A 4 22.09 13.25 -31.79
N SER A 5 21.04 12.45 -31.58
CA SER A 5 19.76 12.93 -31.03
C SER A 5 19.05 11.94 -30.10
N THR A 6 19.75 10.99 -29.47
CA THR A 6 19.12 10.00 -28.57
C THR A 6 19.27 10.29 -27.08
N SER A 7 19.99 11.34 -26.69
CA SER A 7 20.23 11.69 -25.27
C SER A 7 19.17 12.62 -24.66
N SER A 8 18.43 13.39 -25.47
CA SER A 8 17.57 14.47 -24.94
C SER A 8 16.18 14.03 -24.47
N ALA A 9 15.70 12.83 -24.83
CA ALA A 9 14.32 12.42 -24.56
C ALA A 9 14.08 11.91 -23.12
N ALA A 10 15.11 11.36 -22.46
CA ALA A 10 15.00 10.88 -21.08
C ALA A 10 14.99 12.04 -20.06
N SER A 11 15.69 13.14 -20.37
CA SER A 11 15.80 14.32 -19.49
C SER A 11 14.52 15.14 -19.41
N THR A 12 13.60 15.04 -20.39
CA THR A 12 12.38 15.87 -20.44
C THR A 12 11.17 15.22 -19.76
N LYS A 13 11.21 13.92 -19.43
CA LYS A 13 10.09 13.24 -18.74
C LYS A 13 10.06 13.47 -17.22
N LEU A 14 11.20 13.72 -16.60
CA LEU A 14 11.32 14.01 -15.17
C LEU A 14 10.87 15.44 -14.78
N SER A 15 10.65 16.33 -15.75
CA SER A 15 10.29 17.74 -15.50
C SER A 15 8.82 17.97 -15.11
N LYS A 16 7.98 16.93 -15.15
CA LYS A 16 6.57 16.98 -14.69
C LYS A 16 6.38 16.57 -13.23
N LEU A 17 7.41 16.04 -12.57
CA LEU A 17 7.40 15.92 -11.12
C LEU A 17 7.65 17.31 -10.54
N SER A 18 6.56 18.08 -10.41
CA SER A 18 6.51 19.22 -9.52
C SER A 18 6.59 18.67 -8.09
N TYR A 19 7.79 18.32 -7.63
CA TYR A 19 8.07 17.89 -6.26
C TYR A 19 7.75 18.99 -5.21
N SER A 20 7.22 20.14 -5.63
CA SER A 20 7.27 21.40 -4.88
C SER A 20 6.10 21.67 -3.92
N ASP A 21 4.97 20.98 -4.02
CA ASP A 21 3.74 21.60 -3.47
C ASP A 21 3.41 21.23 -2.01
N GLY A 22 4.28 20.49 -1.31
CA GLY A 22 4.06 20.22 0.12
C GLY A 22 2.81 19.39 0.40
N THR A 23 2.50 19.24 1.70
CA THR A 23 1.10 19.11 2.12
C THR A 23 0.38 20.39 1.71
N LYS A 24 -0.87 20.29 1.24
CA LYS A 24 -1.70 21.48 1.07
C LYS A 24 -1.79 22.23 2.41
N GLU A 25 -2.08 23.54 2.37
CA GLU A 25 -2.42 24.24 3.61
C GLU A 25 -3.54 23.48 4.31
N LEU A 26 -3.26 23.02 5.53
CA LEU A 26 -4.24 22.31 6.33
C LEU A 26 -5.37 23.29 6.71
N PRO A 27 -6.62 22.79 6.82
CA PRO A 27 -7.71 23.58 7.40
C PRO A 27 -7.32 24.18 8.75
N SER A 28 -7.89 25.34 9.08
CA SER A 28 -7.60 26.04 10.34
C SER A 28 -7.96 25.23 11.59
N ASP A 29 -8.88 24.28 11.46
CA ASP A 29 -9.36 23.35 12.47
C ASP A 29 -8.71 21.97 12.38
N ALA A 30 -7.63 21.82 11.61
CA ALA A 30 -6.92 20.55 11.48
C ALA A 30 -6.43 20.02 12.84
N PRO A 31 -6.50 18.69 13.06
CA PRO A 31 -6.12 18.11 14.33
C PRO A 31 -4.60 18.23 14.57
N HIS A 32 -4.20 18.28 15.84
CA HIS A 32 -2.81 18.52 16.26
C HIS A 32 -1.80 17.52 15.67
N TRP A 33 -2.21 16.25 15.52
CA TRP A 33 -1.36 15.22 14.92
C TRP A 33 -1.06 15.52 13.45
N ALA A 34 -2.04 16.05 12.69
CA ALA A 34 -1.89 16.38 11.28
C ALA A 34 -0.99 17.60 11.09
N ILE A 35 -1.11 18.61 11.97
CA ILE A 35 -0.23 19.77 12.00
C ILE A 35 1.22 19.32 12.20
N LYS A 36 1.48 18.51 13.23
CA LYS A 36 2.82 17.94 13.50
C LYS A 36 3.34 17.10 12.33
N ALA A 37 2.49 16.29 11.71
CA ALA A 37 2.86 15.49 10.55
C ALA A 37 3.23 16.37 9.33
N SER A 38 2.46 17.43 9.06
CA SER A 38 2.76 18.41 8.02
C SER A 38 4.07 19.16 8.30
N GLU A 39 4.30 19.58 9.54
CA GLU A 39 5.56 20.20 9.95
C GLU A 39 6.76 19.27 9.75
N ARG A 40 6.64 17.99 10.14
CA ARG A 40 7.68 16.97 9.89
C ARG A 40 7.92 16.78 8.39
N LEU A 41 6.88 16.76 7.55
CA LEU A 41 7.04 16.69 6.08
C LEU A 41 7.81 17.90 5.54
N LYS A 42 7.46 19.10 5.99
CA LYS A 42 8.15 20.34 5.60
C LYS A 42 9.62 20.30 6.03
N GLN A 43 9.90 19.91 7.27
CA GLN A 43 11.26 19.75 7.79
C GLN A 43 12.06 18.68 7.01
N ARG A 44 11.45 17.53 6.71
CA ARG A 44 12.07 16.45 5.90
C ARG A 44 12.50 16.98 4.54
N ARG A 45 11.68 17.81 3.89
CA ARG A 45 12.02 18.48 2.62
C ARG A 45 13.17 19.46 2.78
N SER A 46 13.09 20.38 3.75
CA SER A 46 14.10 21.43 3.97
C SER A 46 15.47 20.88 4.35
N ASN A 47 15.52 19.83 5.19
CA ASN A 47 16.76 19.21 5.63
C ASN A 47 17.35 18.25 4.59
N GLY A 48 16.70 18.12 3.43
CA GLY A 48 17.19 17.27 2.36
C GLY A 48 17.19 15.78 2.68
N TYR A 49 16.46 15.34 3.72
CA TYR A 49 16.50 13.99 4.35
C TYR A 49 17.44 12.99 3.66
N VAL A 50 18.61 12.78 4.27
CA VAL A 50 19.32 11.51 4.17
C VAL A 50 18.61 10.63 5.20
N SER A 51 17.69 9.80 4.75
CA SER A 51 17.27 8.69 5.57
C SER A 51 18.51 7.94 6.04
N SER A 52 18.49 7.38 7.23
CA SER A 52 19.51 6.43 7.68
C SER A 52 19.46 5.13 6.86
N VAL A 53 19.30 5.23 5.54
CA VAL A 53 19.17 4.11 4.64
C VAL A 53 20.49 3.97 3.91
N ASP A 54 21.13 2.85 4.22
CA ASP A 54 22.13 2.21 3.39
C ASP A 54 21.48 1.77 2.06
N VAL A 55 21.07 2.70 1.18
CA VAL A 55 21.03 2.36 -0.24
C VAL A 55 22.47 2.54 -0.70
N PRO A 56 23.22 1.45 -0.88
CA PRO A 56 24.64 1.57 -1.18
C PRO A 56 24.82 2.37 -2.47
N SER A 57 25.96 3.05 -2.57
CA SER A 57 26.36 3.86 -3.74
C SER A 57 26.36 3.09 -5.08
N GLU A 58 26.18 1.78 -5.04
CA GLU A 58 26.17 0.84 -6.16
C GLU A 58 24.78 0.62 -6.77
N VAL A 59 23.69 1.03 -6.12
CA VAL A 59 22.31 0.84 -6.63
C VAL A 59 22.04 1.83 -7.78
N LYS A 60 21.85 1.30 -8.99
CA LYS A 60 21.62 2.09 -10.21
C LYS A 60 20.17 2.07 -10.70
N ARG A 61 19.40 1.06 -10.29
CA ARG A 61 17.97 0.92 -10.62
C ARG A 61 17.24 0.26 -9.47
N VAL A 62 16.04 0.76 -9.20
CA VAL A 62 15.17 0.27 -8.11
C VAL A 62 13.84 -0.19 -8.68
N LEU A 63 13.43 -1.39 -8.28
CA LEU A 63 12.12 -1.95 -8.62
C LEU A 63 11.19 -1.88 -7.41
N LEU A 64 10.13 -1.08 -7.51
CA LEU A 64 9.13 -0.93 -6.47
C LEU A 64 7.91 -1.81 -6.77
N HIS A 65 7.67 -2.80 -5.93
CA HIS A 65 6.44 -3.58 -5.97
C HIS A 65 5.26 -2.78 -5.43
N SER A 66 4.21 -2.61 -6.24
CA SER A 66 2.95 -1.96 -5.88
C SER A 66 1.74 -2.85 -6.17
N CYS A 67 0.97 -3.16 -5.12
CA CYS A 67 -0.31 -3.85 -5.27
C CYS A 67 -1.46 -2.89 -5.69
N CYS A 68 -1.33 -1.59 -5.37
CA CYS A 68 -2.32 -0.56 -5.68
C CYS A 68 -1.78 0.88 -5.66
N ALA A 69 -2.49 1.78 -6.36
CA ALA A 69 -2.11 3.18 -6.49
C ALA A 69 -2.15 3.97 -5.16
N PRO A 70 -3.19 3.85 -4.31
CA PRO A 70 -3.23 4.55 -3.01
C PRO A 70 -2.00 4.31 -2.15
N CYS A 71 -1.56 3.06 -1.99
CA CYS A 71 -0.39 2.73 -1.17
C CYS A 71 0.93 3.20 -1.77
N SER A 72 0.97 3.53 -3.07
CA SER A 72 2.19 3.91 -3.78
C SER A 72 2.51 5.40 -3.73
N GLY A 73 1.51 6.28 -3.64
CA GLY A 73 1.67 7.72 -3.85
C GLY A 73 2.83 8.34 -3.05
N ALA A 74 2.72 8.35 -1.73
CA ALA A 74 3.71 9.01 -0.87
C ALA A 74 5.09 8.33 -0.93
N MET A 75 5.14 7.01 -1.03
CA MET A 75 6.40 6.26 -1.13
C MET A 75 7.12 6.53 -2.46
N VAL A 76 6.37 6.59 -3.57
CA VAL A 76 6.93 6.95 -4.88
C VAL A 76 7.51 8.37 -4.84
N GLU A 77 6.76 9.35 -4.33
CA GLU A 77 7.28 10.72 -4.20
C GLU A 77 8.57 10.78 -3.36
N GLU A 78 8.60 10.10 -2.20
CA GLU A 78 9.75 10.09 -1.29
C GLU A 78 10.95 9.36 -1.90
N MET A 79 10.76 8.17 -2.47
CA MET A 79 11.83 7.41 -3.12
C MET A 79 12.43 8.20 -4.29
N CYS A 80 11.58 8.83 -5.11
CA CYS A 80 12.04 9.67 -6.22
C CYS A 80 12.82 10.90 -5.73
N SER A 81 12.37 11.54 -4.63
CA SER A 81 13.09 12.63 -3.97
C SER A 81 14.49 12.20 -3.50
N ILE A 82 14.60 11.04 -2.85
CA ILE A 82 15.88 10.48 -2.39
C ILE A 82 16.78 10.15 -3.59
N LEU A 83 16.25 9.45 -4.59
CA LEU A 83 17.00 9.03 -5.78
C LEU A 83 17.53 10.23 -6.59
N SER A 84 16.74 11.30 -6.73
CA SER A 84 17.13 12.50 -7.48
C SER A 84 18.31 13.25 -6.85
N LYS A 85 18.41 13.26 -5.52
CA LYS A 85 19.53 13.86 -4.77
C LYS A 85 20.79 13.00 -4.84
N TRP A 86 20.62 11.69 -4.73
CA TRP A 86 21.75 10.76 -4.73
C TRP A 86 22.41 10.66 -6.10
N ARG A 87 21.65 10.70 -7.20
CA ARG A 87 22.17 10.81 -8.57
C ARG A 87 21.14 11.41 -9.53
N SER A 88 21.61 12.24 -10.47
CA SER A 88 20.83 12.53 -11.68
C SER A 88 20.59 11.22 -12.45
N ALA A 89 19.33 10.76 -12.51
CA ALA A 89 18.85 9.65 -13.34
C ALA A 89 18.97 8.20 -12.81
N THR A 90 18.77 7.92 -11.52
CA THR A 90 18.41 6.54 -11.09
C THR A 90 16.92 6.29 -11.37
N PRO A 91 16.54 5.45 -12.34
CA PRO A 91 15.13 5.21 -12.63
C PRO A 91 14.50 4.34 -11.54
N LEU A 92 13.35 4.81 -11.04
CA LEU A 92 12.40 3.97 -10.33
C LEU A 92 11.51 3.29 -11.37
N THR A 93 11.30 1.99 -11.22
CA THR A 93 10.31 1.24 -12.00
C THR A 93 9.30 0.66 -11.04
N LEU A 94 8.02 0.84 -11.33
CA LEU A 94 6.95 0.27 -10.52
C LEU A 94 6.47 -1.04 -11.16
N THR A 95 6.52 -2.13 -10.40
CA THR A 95 5.98 -3.43 -10.81
C THR A 95 4.71 -3.75 -10.05
N ARG A 96 3.77 -4.40 -10.72
CA ARG A 96 2.52 -4.82 -10.10
C ARG A 96 2.43 -6.33 -9.99
N ILE A 97 2.21 -6.81 -8.76
CA ILE A 97 1.94 -8.22 -8.47
C ILE A 97 0.80 -8.29 -7.46
N ILE A 98 -0.36 -8.79 -7.90
CA ILE A 98 -1.49 -9.05 -7.02
C ILE A 98 -2.24 -10.28 -7.51
N GLU A 99 -2.64 -11.13 -6.58
CA GLU A 99 -3.34 -12.37 -6.84
C GLU A 99 -4.79 -12.25 -6.34
N THR A 100 -5.67 -11.81 -7.24
CA THR A 100 -7.12 -11.66 -7.04
C THR A 100 -7.96 -12.31 -8.14
N LYS A 101 -8.76 -13.34 -7.82
CA LYS A 101 -9.73 -13.93 -8.78
C LYS A 101 -10.78 -12.92 -9.26
N GLN A 102 -10.90 -11.76 -8.62
CA GLN A 102 -11.80 -10.70 -9.05
C GLN A 102 -11.16 -9.88 -10.17
N ARG A 103 -11.32 -10.32 -11.43
CA ARG A 103 -10.74 -9.65 -12.60
C ARG A 103 -11.05 -8.15 -12.66
N LYS A 104 -12.26 -7.74 -12.27
CA LYS A 104 -12.64 -6.33 -12.23
C LYS A 104 -11.79 -5.52 -11.24
N GLU A 105 -11.53 -6.06 -10.05
CA GLU A 105 -10.64 -5.42 -9.06
C GLU A 105 -9.22 -5.32 -9.60
N TYR A 106 -8.74 -6.42 -10.22
CA TYR A 106 -7.42 -6.46 -10.83
C TYR A 106 -7.24 -5.32 -11.83
N GLU A 107 -8.19 -5.16 -12.77
CA GLU A 107 -8.10 -4.16 -13.83
C GLU A 107 -8.20 -2.73 -13.31
N ILE A 108 -9.06 -2.45 -12.33
CA ILE A 108 -9.19 -1.10 -11.73
C ILE A 108 -7.85 -0.69 -11.12
N ARG A 109 -7.32 -1.52 -10.21
CA ARG A 109 -6.06 -1.24 -9.52
C ARG A 109 -4.87 -1.18 -10.48
N LYS A 110 -4.85 -2.00 -11.54
CA LYS A 110 -3.82 -1.98 -12.59
C LYS A 110 -3.86 -0.66 -13.35
N THR A 111 -5.05 -0.28 -13.83
CA THR A 111 -5.25 0.91 -14.66
C THR A 111 -4.87 2.17 -13.89
N GLU A 112 -5.20 2.25 -12.60
CA GLU A 112 -4.83 3.38 -11.75
C GLU A 112 -3.32 3.48 -11.52
N ASN A 113 -2.65 2.38 -11.18
CA ASN A 113 -1.19 2.37 -11.03
C ASN A 113 -0.51 2.81 -12.34
N LYS A 114 -0.96 2.26 -13.48
CA LYS A 114 -0.43 2.61 -14.80
C LYS A 114 -0.63 4.10 -15.10
N ARG A 115 -1.85 4.63 -14.90
CA ARG A 115 -2.15 6.06 -15.08
C ARG A 115 -1.24 6.93 -14.22
N TYR A 116 -1.06 6.58 -12.96
CA TYR A 116 -0.22 7.35 -12.03
C TYR A 116 1.25 7.32 -12.47
N CYS A 117 1.78 6.15 -12.86
CA CYS A 117 3.14 6.03 -13.39
C CYS A 117 3.34 6.86 -14.67
N GLU A 118 2.39 6.81 -15.62
CA GLU A 118 2.42 7.59 -16.86
C GLU A 118 2.45 9.10 -16.58
N GLN A 119 1.67 9.56 -15.59
CA GLN A 119 1.65 10.97 -15.17
C GLN A 119 2.99 11.42 -14.58
N LEU A 120 3.64 10.56 -13.79
CA LEU A 120 4.94 10.83 -13.17
C LEU A 120 6.13 10.58 -14.10
N GLY A 121 5.91 9.96 -15.28
CA GLY A 121 6.98 9.56 -16.18
C GLY A 121 7.82 8.39 -15.65
N ILE A 122 7.23 7.55 -14.80
CA ILE A 122 7.85 6.35 -14.20
C ILE A 122 7.50 5.14 -15.06
N ASP A 123 8.47 4.24 -15.28
CA ASP A 123 8.22 3.00 -16.02
C ASP A 123 7.31 2.06 -15.20
N PHE A 124 6.31 1.49 -15.86
CA PHE A 124 5.35 0.57 -15.27
C PHE A 124 5.47 -0.82 -15.89
N VAL A 125 5.62 -1.84 -15.05
CA VAL A 125 5.66 -3.26 -15.46
C VAL A 125 4.48 -3.98 -14.85
N ASP A 126 3.61 -4.51 -15.71
CA ASP A 126 2.57 -5.47 -15.30
C ASP A 126 3.18 -6.87 -15.35
N CYS A 127 3.45 -7.46 -14.19
CA CYS A 127 3.93 -8.83 -14.13
C CYS A 127 2.76 -9.82 -14.23
N ASP A 128 3.05 -11.00 -14.78
CA ASP A 128 2.03 -12.00 -15.04
C ASP A 128 1.28 -12.43 -13.76
N TYR A 129 -0.03 -12.51 -13.92
CA TYR A 129 -1.02 -12.85 -12.91
C TYR A 129 -1.23 -14.37 -12.86
N ASP A 130 -0.85 -15.01 -11.75
CA ASP A 130 -1.09 -16.45 -11.51
C ASP A 130 -1.96 -16.68 -10.27
N ALA A 131 -3.28 -16.59 -10.48
CA ALA A 131 -4.25 -16.81 -9.42
C ALA A 131 -4.16 -18.23 -8.88
N ASP A 132 -4.05 -19.22 -9.76
CA ASP A 132 -4.29 -20.60 -9.38
C ASP A 132 -3.11 -21.14 -8.55
N ASN A 133 -1.88 -20.74 -8.87
CA ASN A 133 -0.72 -20.97 -8.01
C ASN A 133 -0.90 -20.34 -6.62
N TRP A 134 -1.42 -19.11 -6.56
CA TRP A 134 -1.70 -18.46 -5.28
C TRP A 134 -2.70 -19.25 -4.44
N TYR A 135 -3.82 -19.70 -5.03
CA TYR A 135 -4.80 -20.51 -4.29
C TYR A 135 -4.24 -21.85 -3.83
N GLU A 136 -3.41 -22.48 -4.65
CA GLU A 136 -2.74 -23.72 -4.29
C GLU A 136 -1.81 -23.52 -3.08
N ARG A 137 -1.02 -22.44 -3.07
CA ARG A 137 -0.13 -22.10 -1.96
C ARG A 137 -0.90 -21.68 -0.69
N MET A 138 -2.06 -21.05 -0.83
CA MET A 138 -2.88 -20.63 0.32
C MET A 138 -3.73 -21.76 0.93
N LYS A 139 -3.70 -22.97 0.36
CA LYS A 139 -4.50 -24.11 0.83
C LYS A 139 -4.16 -24.47 2.28
N GLY A 140 -5.18 -24.63 3.11
CA GLY A 140 -5.04 -24.87 4.55
C GLY A 140 -4.81 -23.60 5.40
N MET A 141 -4.75 -22.43 4.78
CA MET A 141 -4.63 -21.11 5.44
C MET A 141 -5.84 -20.21 5.15
N GLU A 142 -6.94 -20.76 4.63
CA GLU A 142 -8.11 -20.01 4.16
C GLU A 142 -8.79 -19.22 5.28
N PHE A 143 -8.66 -19.68 6.52
CA PHE A 143 -9.24 -19.07 7.73
C PHE A 143 -8.18 -18.53 8.68
N ASP A 144 -6.95 -18.34 8.19
CA ASP A 144 -5.95 -17.62 8.97
C ASP A 144 -6.28 -16.12 8.98
N PRO A 145 -6.16 -15.47 10.15
CA PRO A 145 -6.50 -14.06 10.31
C PRO A 145 -5.58 -13.16 9.48
N GLU A 146 -6.00 -11.91 9.25
CA GLU A 146 -5.09 -10.87 8.76
C GLU A 146 -3.90 -10.71 9.73
N ARG A 147 -2.71 -10.40 9.19
CA ARG A 147 -1.41 -10.52 9.89
C ARG A 147 -1.06 -11.95 10.36
N GLY A 148 -1.81 -12.97 9.94
CA GLY A 148 -1.49 -14.38 10.17
C GLY A 148 -0.52 -14.97 9.12
N ARG A 149 -0.35 -16.30 9.16
CA ARG A 149 0.57 -17.03 8.26
C ARG A 149 0.24 -16.81 6.79
N ARG A 150 -1.06 -16.79 6.44
CA ARG A 150 -1.55 -16.46 5.09
C ARG A 150 -0.97 -15.16 4.55
N CYS A 151 -0.91 -14.10 5.35
CA CYS A 151 -0.41 -12.80 4.89
C CYS A 151 1.10 -12.87 4.61
N THR A 152 1.86 -13.56 5.47
CA THR A 152 3.30 -13.82 5.23
C THR A 152 3.52 -14.56 3.92
N GLU A 153 2.82 -15.67 3.68
CA GLU A 153 2.95 -16.45 2.44
C GLU A 153 2.55 -15.65 1.19
N CYS A 154 1.53 -14.80 1.33
CA CYS A 154 1.10 -13.91 0.25
C CYS A 154 2.16 -12.83 -0.05
N PHE A 155 2.83 -12.29 0.97
CA PHE A 155 3.92 -11.33 0.78
C PHE A 155 5.15 -12.02 0.19
N ASP A 156 5.51 -13.21 0.65
CA ASP A 156 6.61 -14.00 0.09
C ASP A 156 6.40 -14.23 -1.40
N MET A 157 5.23 -14.73 -1.82
CA MET A 157 4.96 -14.96 -3.25
C MET A 157 5.17 -13.70 -4.12
N ARG A 158 4.66 -12.56 -3.66
CA ARG A 158 4.81 -11.27 -4.37
C ARG A 158 6.27 -10.82 -4.41
N MET A 159 6.98 -10.96 -3.30
CA MET A 159 8.38 -10.52 -3.21
C MET A 159 9.30 -11.46 -3.97
N GLU A 160 9.03 -12.77 -4.00
CA GLU A 160 9.76 -13.77 -4.79
C GLU A 160 9.70 -13.45 -6.29
N ARG A 161 8.49 -13.16 -6.81
CA ARG A 161 8.32 -12.79 -8.22
C ARG A 161 8.93 -11.42 -8.52
N THR A 162 8.83 -10.46 -7.59
CA THR A 162 9.49 -9.16 -7.68
C THR A 162 11.01 -9.31 -7.76
N ALA A 163 11.60 -10.13 -6.89
CA ALA A 163 13.04 -10.37 -6.83
C ALA A 163 13.56 -11.10 -8.07
N LEU A 164 12.81 -12.10 -8.57
CA LEU A 164 13.13 -12.77 -9.82
C LEU A 164 13.17 -11.78 -10.99
N TYR A 165 12.11 -10.97 -11.16
CA TYR A 165 12.07 -9.96 -12.21
C TYR A 165 13.22 -8.95 -12.07
N ALA A 166 13.50 -8.51 -10.84
CA ALA A 166 14.59 -7.60 -10.55
C ALA A 166 15.95 -8.18 -10.99
N HIS A 167 16.20 -9.45 -10.66
CA HIS A 167 17.43 -10.15 -11.04
C HIS A 167 17.55 -10.30 -12.57
N GLU A 168 16.52 -10.81 -13.25
CA GLU A 168 16.51 -11.03 -14.70
C GLU A 168 16.69 -9.73 -15.50
N ASN A 169 16.22 -8.61 -14.95
CA ASN A 169 16.27 -7.32 -15.62
C ASN A 169 17.39 -6.41 -15.09
N GLY A 170 18.25 -6.88 -14.18
CA GLY A 170 19.43 -6.18 -13.68
C GLY A 170 19.15 -4.98 -12.76
N PHE A 171 18.10 -5.05 -11.95
CA PHE A 171 17.86 -4.13 -10.83
C PHE A 171 18.75 -4.52 -9.64
N GLN A 172 19.18 -3.53 -8.84
CA GLN A 172 20.04 -3.75 -7.67
C GLN A 172 19.28 -3.67 -6.34
N ALA A 173 18.09 -3.08 -6.35
CA ALA A 173 17.25 -2.99 -5.17
C ALA A 173 15.78 -3.22 -5.50
N ILE A 174 15.08 -3.85 -4.55
CA ILE A 174 13.62 -4.02 -4.53
C ILE A 174 13.04 -3.34 -3.30
N ALA A 175 11.81 -2.83 -3.41
CA ALA A 175 11.03 -2.29 -2.30
C ALA A 175 9.56 -2.67 -2.48
N THR A 176 8.71 -2.46 -1.48
CA THR A 176 7.27 -2.69 -1.64
C THR A 176 6.39 -1.66 -0.95
N THR A 177 5.33 -1.23 -1.65
CA THR A 177 4.29 -0.37 -1.09
C THR A 177 3.42 -1.06 -0.04
N ASN A 178 3.53 -2.39 0.12
CA ASN A 178 2.90 -3.07 1.25
C ASN A 178 3.45 -2.55 2.59
N ALA A 179 4.68 -2.05 2.62
CA ALA A 179 5.30 -1.51 3.81
C ALA A 179 4.68 -0.18 4.27
N THR A 180 3.89 0.51 3.43
CA THR A 180 3.26 1.81 3.78
C THR A 180 1.93 1.69 4.53
N SER A 181 1.39 0.46 4.61
CA SER A 181 0.05 0.21 5.15
C SER A 181 0.15 -0.28 6.58
N ARG A 182 -0.35 0.50 7.55
CA ARG A 182 -0.38 0.11 8.97
C ARG A 182 -1.31 -1.07 9.20
N TRP A 183 -2.29 -1.32 8.33
CA TRP A 183 -3.09 -2.54 8.37
C TRP A 183 -2.26 -3.83 8.19
N LYS A 184 -1.02 -3.73 7.68
CA LYS A 184 -0.11 -4.86 7.50
C LYS A 184 0.96 -4.84 8.58
N ASP A 185 1.38 -6.02 9.00
CA ASP A 185 2.51 -6.17 9.90
C ASP A 185 3.81 -5.84 9.15
N ALA A 186 4.50 -4.77 9.56
CA ALA A 186 5.73 -4.32 8.91
C ALA A 186 6.81 -5.40 8.92
N ASN A 187 6.98 -6.11 10.04
CA ASN A 187 7.99 -7.17 10.15
C ASN A 187 7.70 -8.32 9.17
N GLN A 188 6.45 -8.72 8.97
CA GLN A 188 6.09 -9.72 7.97
C GLN A 188 6.43 -9.26 6.55
N VAL A 189 6.10 -8.02 6.22
CA VAL A 189 6.37 -7.45 4.89
C VAL A 189 7.87 -7.36 4.66
N ASP A 190 8.62 -6.74 5.58
CA ASP A 190 10.05 -6.52 5.44
C ASP A 190 10.84 -7.82 5.47
N SER A 191 10.46 -8.77 6.33
CA SER A 191 11.08 -10.10 6.34
C SER A 191 10.87 -10.84 5.01
N SER A 192 9.70 -10.70 4.39
CA SER A 192 9.43 -11.29 3.06
C SER A 192 10.30 -10.64 1.98
N GLY A 193 10.47 -9.31 2.05
CA GLY A 193 11.39 -8.57 1.17
C GLY A 193 12.84 -9.02 1.31
N HIS A 194 13.34 -9.12 2.54
CA HIS A 194 14.70 -9.61 2.83
C HIS A 194 14.91 -11.04 2.34
N ARG A 195 13.98 -11.96 2.64
CA ARG A 195 14.03 -13.36 2.18
C ARG A 195 14.08 -13.47 0.67
N ALA A 196 13.30 -12.66 -0.04
CA ALA A 196 13.27 -12.69 -1.50
C ALA A 196 14.54 -12.12 -2.13
N ALA A 197 15.03 -10.98 -1.62
CA ALA A 197 16.26 -10.35 -2.11
C ALA A 197 17.48 -11.25 -1.89
N ALA A 198 17.58 -11.92 -0.74
CA ALA A 198 18.69 -12.80 -0.37
C ALA A 198 18.89 -14.01 -1.30
N ARG A 199 17.91 -14.31 -2.18
CA ARG A 199 18.03 -15.39 -3.19
C ARG A 199 18.96 -15.03 -4.36
N TYR A 200 19.25 -13.75 -4.54
CA TYR A 200 20.01 -13.25 -5.69
C TYR A 200 21.20 -12.41 -5.22
N GLU A 201 22.40 -12.80 -5.63
CA GLU A 201 23.62 -12.05 -5.31
C GLU A 201 23.54 -10.61 -5.86
N GLY A 202 23.88 -9.63 -5.02
CA GLY A 202 23.86 -8.21 -5.37
C GLY A 202 22.47 -7.55 -5.35
N LEU A 203 21.38 -8.29 -5.11
CA LEU A 203 20.04 -7.73 -4.94
C LEU A 203 19.78 -7.36 -3.48
N LYS A 204 19.27 -6.15 -3.24
CA LYS A 204 19.01 -5.63 -1.89
C LYS A 204 17.53 -5.31 -1.69
N TYR A 205 17.05 -5.48 -0.47
CA TYR A 205 15.74 -4.97 -0.07
C TYR A 205 15.90 -3.58 0.56
N TRP A 206 15.23 -2.58 -0.01
CA TRP A 206 15.18 -1.22 0.55
C TRP A 206 14.20 -1.21 1.72
N HIS A 207 14.73 -1.52 2.89
CA HIS A 207 14.02 -1.43 4.15
C HIS A 207 14.10 0.00 4.70
N GLN A 208 12.94 0.58 4.99
CA GLN A 208 12.80 1.87 5.65
C GLN A 208 11.46 1.88 6.39
N ASP A 209 11.37 2.64 7.47
CA ASP A 209 10.09 2.88 8.12
C ASP A 209 9.21 3.78 7.24
N TRP A 210 8.19 3.16 6.65
CA TRP A 210 7.19 3.81 5.80
C TRP A 210 5.85 4.04 6.51
N GLN A 211 5.69 3.57 7.76
CA GLN A 211 4.42 3.58 8.51
C GLN A 211 4.30 4.79 9.44
N THR A 212 4.87 5.93 9.06
CA THR A 212 4.87 7.15 9.88
C THR A 212 3.60 8.00 9.64
N ASP A 213 3.30 8.94 10.55
CA ASP A 213 2.11 9.80 10.44
C ASP A 213 2.18 10.69 9.19
N GLU A 214 3.36 11.22 8.91
CA GLU A 214 3.62 12.03 7.74
C GLU A 214 3.45 11.27 6.42
N MET A 215 3.95 10.04 6.33
CA MET A 215 3.75 9.21 5.14
C MET A 215 2.28 8.86 4.96
N THR A 216 1.56 8.61 6.07
CA THR A 216 0.13 8.29 6.07
C THR A 216 -0.70 9.49 5.62
N LEU A 217 -0.46 10.68 6.18
CA LEU A 217 -1.12 11.92 5.75
C LEU A 217 -0.87 12.18 4.27
N ARG A 218 0.40 12.12 3.83
CA ARG A 218 0.74 12.37 2.43
C ARG A 218 0.12 11.36 1.47
N LYS A 219 0.04 10.09 1.88
CA LYS A 219 -0.61 9.02 1.11
C LYS A 219 -2.06 9.37 0.79
N TYR A 220 -2.80 9.86 1.78
CA TYR A 220 -4.21 10.20 1.59
C TYR A 220 -4.42 11.54 0.86
N GLU A 221 -3.52 12.52 1.05
CA GLU A 221 -3.53 13.74 0.23
C GLU A 221 -3.41 13.44 -1.27
N ILE A 222 -2.43 12.61 -1.64
CA ILE A 222 -2.23 12.17 -3.02
C ILE A 222 -3.41 11.35 -3.49
N SER A 223 -3.92 10.45 -2.64
CA SER A 223 -5.06 9.61 -3.00
C SER A 223 -6.30 10.43 -3.32
N ALA A 224 -6.56 11.51 -2.58
CA ALA A 224 -7.65 12.41 -2.86
C ALA A 224 -7.40 13.28 -4.10
N SER A 225 -6.20 13.83 -4.28
CA SER A 225 -5.89 14.66 -5.45
C SER A 225 -5.94 13.86 -6.75
N GLU A 226 -5.49 12.61 -6.71
CA GLU A 226 -5.46 11.71 -7.85
C GLU A 226 -6.79 10.98 -8.07
N LYS A 227 -7.78 11.17 -7.19
CA LYS A 227 -9.06 10.44 -7.20
C LYS A 227 -8.84 8.93 -7.29
N PHE A 228 -7.98 8.40 -6.42
CA PHE A 228 -7.77 6.96 -6.39
C PHE A 228 -8.97 6.24 -5.78
N TYR A 229 -9.25 5.04 -6.31
CA TYR A 229 -10.31 4.15 -5.85
C TYR A 229 -10.09 3.75 -4.38
N LYS A 230 -11.09 4.00 -3.53
CA LYS A 230 -11.09 3.60 -2.13
C LYS A 230 -11.31 2.09 -2.03
N GLN A 231 -10.24 1.38 -1.70
CA GLN A 231 -10.24 -0.08 -1.61
C GLN A 231 -10.85 -0.55 -0.31
N GLU A 232 -11.73 -1.53 -0.41
CA GLU A 232 -12.50 -2.05 0.73
C GLU A 232 -11.97 -3.35 1.32
N TYR A 233 -10.83 -3.83 0.81
CA TYR A 233 -10.20 -5.08 1.21
C TYR A 233 -8.78 -5.16 0.62
N CYS A 234 -7.99 -6.12 1.10
CA CYS A 234 -6.58 -6.28 0.70
C CYS A 234 -6.38 -6.63 -0.77
N GLY A 235 -7.42 -7.10 -1.45
CA GLY A 235 -7.37 -7.63 -2.80
C GLY A 235 -7.39 -9.16 -2.83
N CYS A 236 -7.07 -9.84 -1.72
CA CYS A 236 -7.21 -11.30 -1.66
C CYS A 236 -8.67 -11.71 -1.39
N SER A 237 -9.06 -12.88 -1.90
CA SER A 237 -10.45 -13.34 -1.77
C SER A 237 -10.90 -13.65 -0.34
N PHE A 238 -9.96 -13.98 0.56
CA PHE A 238 -10.26 -14.24 1.96
C PHE A 238 -10.56 -12.95 2.72
N SER A 239 -9.79 -11.88 2.47
CA SER A 239 -10.12 -10.53 2.98
C SER A 239 -11.47 -10.07 2.45
N LEU A 240 -11.79 -10.30 1.16
CA LEU A 240 -13.12 -9.98 0.63
C LEU A 240 -14.26 -10.77 1.30
N ARG A 241 -14.03 -12.05 1.62
CA ARG A 241 -14.99 -12.88 2.37
C ARG A 241 -15.21 -12.28 3.75
N ASP A 242 -14.14 -12.04 4.50
CA ASP A 242 -14.20 -11.61 5.89
C ASP A 242 -14.85 -10.22 6.01
N SER A 243 -14.48 -9.27 5.14
CA SER A 243 -15.10 -7.94 5.08
C SER A 243 -16.59 -7.99 4.70
N ASN A 244 -17.03 -8.98 3.91
CA ASN A 244 -18.45 -9.16 3.57
C ASN A 244 -19.24 -9.88 4.67
N ASP A 245 -18.62 -10.82 5.38
CA ASP A 245 -19.23 -11.50 6.52
C ASP A 245 -19.45 -10.49 7.67
N TRP A 246 -18.47 -9.62 7.93
CA TRP A 246 -18.60 -8.49 8.85
C TRP A 246 -19.74 -7.54 8.42
N ARG A 247 -19.77 -7.11 7.15
CA ARG A 247 -20.84 -6.24 6.62
C ARG A 247 -22.22 -6.86 6.84
N LYS A 248 -22.39 -8.14 6.48
CA LYS A 248 -23.66 -8.87 6.65
C LYS A 248 -24.08 -8.94 8.11
N ALA A 249 -23.14 -9.18 9.02
CA ALA A 249 -23.43 -9.27 10.45
C ALA A 249 -23.92 -7.92 11.01
N ASN A 250 -23.44 -6.80 10.45
CA ASN A 250 -23.83 -5.44 10.81
C ASN A 250 -24.97 -4.85 9.95
N GLY A 251 -25.69 -5.68 9.18
CA GLY A 251 -26.81 -5.22 8.35
C GLY A 251 -26.42 -4.38 7.12
N LEU A 252 -25.14 -4.38 6.75
CA LEU A 252 -24.61 -3.65 5.60
C LEU A 252 -24.64 -4.51 4.33
N SER A 253 -24.78 -3.83 3.18
CA SER A 253 -24.70 -4.47 1.87
C SER A 253 -23.27 -4.95 1.57
N LYS A 254 -23.12 -5.98 0.73
CA LYS A 254 -21.81 -6.51 0.30
C LYS A 254 -21.03 -5.49 -0.51
N ILE A 255 -19.69 -5.58 -0.45
CA ILE A 255 -18.75 -4.81 -1.27
C ILE A 255 -19.12 -4.94 -2.76
N LYS A 256 -19.25 -3.81 -3.44
CA LYS A 256 -19.47 -3.72 -4.89
C LYS A 256 -18.19 -3.25 -5.58
N ILE A 257 -17.50 -4.17 -6.24
CA ILE A 257 -16.25 -3.87 -6.93
C ILE A 257 -16.49 -2.87 -8.07
N GLY A 258 -15.80 -1.72 -8.03
CA GLY A 258 -15.85 -0.68 -9.05
C GLY A 258 -17.23 -0.07 -9.30
N GLY A 259 -18.07 0.01 -8.27
CA GLY A 259 -19.34 0.76 -8.28
C GLY A 259 -19.13 2.27 -8.18
N GLU A 260 -20.20 3.06 -8.20
CA GLU A 260 -20.17 4.52 -7.94
C GLU A 260 -19.94 4.85 -6.45
N GLU A 261 -20.07 3.85 -5.59
CA GLU A 261 -19.83 3.90 -4.15
C GLU A 261 -18.70 2.91 -3.80
N ALA A 262 -17.89 3.25 -2.79
CA ALA A 262 -17.03 2.28 -2.11
C ALA A 262 -17.67 1.97 -0.76
N GLY A 263 -18.47 0.90 -0.74
CA GLY A 263 -19.18 0.45 0.46
C GLY A 263 -20.23 1.42 0.95
N ILE A 264 -19.94 2.02 2.10
CA ILE A 264 -20.78 2.98 2.85
C ILE A 264 -20.34 4.43 2.64
N GLY A 265 -19.38 4.66 1.73
CA GLY A 265 -18.88 5.99 1.41
C GLY A 265 -18.61 6.18 -0.07
N GLU A 266 -17.88 7.25 -0.36
CA GLU A 266 -17.56 7.65 -1.73
C GLU A 266 -16.56 6.69 -2.40
N ARG A 267 -16.66 6.56 -3.72
CA ARG A 267 -15.77 5.72 -4.53
C ARG A 267 -14.30 6.10 -4.42
N TYR A 268 -14.02 7.38 -4.20
CA TYR A 268 -12.68 7.94 -4.18
C TYR A 268 -12.37 8.53 -2.80
N PHE A 269 -11.09 8.61 -2.46
CA PHE A 269 -10.65 9.38 -1.30
C PHE A 269 -10.98 10.85 -1.52
N THR A 270 -11.52 11.52 -0.49
CA THR A 270 -11.93 12.92 -0.59
C THR A 270 -11.57 13.75 0.64
N ASP A 271 -11.43 13.12 1.79
CA ASP A 271 -10.98 13.77 3.03
C ASP A 271 -9.71 13.12 3.56
N PRO A 272 -8.53 13.66 3.20
CA PRO A 272 -7.26 13.13 3.67
C PRO A 272 -7.09 13.07 5.18
N LEU A 273 -7.74 13.96 5.93
CA LEU A 273 -7.60 14.01 7.39
C LEU A 273 -8.41 12.91 8.05
N ILE A 274 -9.65 12.71 7.61
CA ILE A 274 -10.50 11.61 8.09
C ILE A 274 -9.86 10.27 7.68
N ASP A 275 -9.50 10.12 6.41
CA ASP A 275 -8.93 8.88 5.89
C ASP A 275 -7.59 8.53 6.57
N ALA A 276 -6.74 9.52 6.88
CA ALA A 276 -5.50 9.29 7.62
C ALA A 276 -5.73 8.96 9.10
N ALA A 277 -6.74 9.58 9.75
CA ALA A 277 -7.10 9.26 11.13
C ALA A 277 -7.65 7.83 11.26
N GLU A 278 -8.40 7.35 10.26
CA GLU A 278 -8.88 5.97 10.17
C GLU A 278 -7.75 4.93 10.13
N GLU A 279 -6.57 5.31 9.63
CA GLU A 279 -5.35 4.48 9.63
C GLU A 279 -4.34 4.95 10.68
N SER A 280 -4.77 5.68 11.72
CA SER A 280 -3.87 6.02 12.84
C SER A 280 -3.41 4.77 13.60
N GLN A 281 -2.25 4.87 14.26
CA GLN A 281 -1.68 3.71 14.97
C GLN A 281 -2.66 3.17 16.03
N ASP A 282 -3.26 4.05 16.81
CA ASP A 282 -4.17 3.68 17.90
C ASP A 282 -5.39 2.92 17.37
N VAL A 283 -5.99 3.38 16.27
CA VAL A 283 -7.15 2.72 15.63
C VAL A 283 -6.77 1.34 15.10
N VAL A 284 -5.61 1.23 14.47
CA VAL A 284 -5.12 -0.03 13.91
C VAL A 284 -4.77 -1.02 15.04
N ASP A 285 -4.11 -0.57 16.10
CA ASP A 285 -3.72 -1.41 17.22
C ASP A 285 -4.94 -1.89 18.00
N GLU A 286 -5.91 -1.01 18.26
CA GLU A 286 -7.19 -1.39 18.84
C GLU A 286 -7.90 -2.44 17.98
N PHE A 287 -7.91 -2.25 16.66
CA PHE A 287 -8.54 -3.20 15.75
C PHE A 287 -7.92 -4.60 15.85
N PHE A 288 -6.59 -4.69 15.85
CA PHE A 288 -5.88 -5.97 15.89
C PHE A 288 -5.86 -6.60 17.28
N ALA A 289 -5.86 -5.80 18.35
CA ALA A 289 -6.05 -6.31 19.72
C ALA A 289 -7.36 -7.10 19.83
N GLN A 290 -8.48 -6.47 19.44
CA GLN A 290 -9.79 -7.12 19.43
C GLN A 290 -9.83 -8.34 18.49
N ALA A 291 -9.22 -8.26 17.30
CA ALA A 291 -9.22 -9.37 16.36
C ALA A 291 -8.44 -10.58 16.89
N ASN A 292 -7.31 -10.34 17.56
CA ASN A 292 -6.50 -11.38 18.17
C ASN A 292 -7.21 -12.03 19.35
N GLU A 293 -7.89 -11.27 20.21
CA GLU A 293 -8.70 -11.83 21.31
C GLU A 293 -9.76 -12.82 20.78
N ILE A 294 -10.45 -12.44 19.70
CA ILE A 294 -11.46 -13.31 19.05
C ILE A 294 -10.81 -14.57 18.46
N ALA A 295 -9.65 -14.43 17.81
CA ALA A 295 -8.93 -15.55 17.22
C ALA A 295 -8.39 -16.53 18.29
N GLU A 296 -7.86 -16.01 19.40
CA GLU A 296 -7.38 -16.81 20.52
C GLU A 296 -8.51 -17.60 21.19
N ALA A 297 -9.67 -16.96 21.40
CA ALA A 297 -10.85 -17.63 21.95
C ALA A 297 -11.36 -18.79 21.07
N ALA A 298 -11.15 -18.70 19.75
CA ALA A 298 -11.55 -19.73 18.79
C ALA A 298 -10.56 -20.92 18.67
N GLY A 299 -9.29 -20.72 19.02
CA GLY A 299 -8.24 -21.74 18.91
C GLY A 299 -7.97 -22.22 17.47
N ASN A 300 -7.63 -23.49 17.29
CA ASN A 300 -7.35 -24.12 15.97
C ASN A 300 -8.57 -24.78 15.31
N ASP A 301 -9.74 -24.71 15.96
CA ASP A 301 -10.95 -25.34 15.46
C ASP A 301 -11.60 -24.44 14.40
N VAL A 302 -11.61 -24.91 13.15
CA VAL A 302 -12.16 -24.18 12.00
C VAL A 302 -13.65 -23.85 12.20
N ALA A 303 -14.42 -24.72 12.86
CA ALA A 303 -15.83 -24.47 13.15
C ALA A 303 -15.99 -23.39 14.22
N LYS A 304 -15.14 -23.39 15.26
CA LYS A 304 -15.11 -22.31 16.27
C LYS A 304 -14.63 -20.99 15.68
N ARG A 305 -13.66 -20.98 14.77
CA ARG A 305 -13.26 -19.75 14.05
C ARG A 305 -14.39 -19.20 13.19
N ARG A 306 -15.14 -20.09 12.52
CA ARG A 306 -16.34 -19.72 11.75
C ARG A 306 -17.46 -19.17 12.62
N GLU A 307 -17.59 -19.69 13.84
CA GLU A 307 -18.55 -19.17 14.84
C GLU A 307 -18.06 -17.84 15.44
N ALA A 308 -16.77 -17.70 15.72
CA ALA A 308 -16.13 -16.49 16.19
C ALA A 308 -16.22 -15.34 15.17
N LEU A 309 -16.22 -15.64 13.87
CA LEU A 309 -16.52 -14.67 12.81
C LEU A 309 -17.95 -14.09 12.91
N LYS A 310 -18.90 -14.77 13.59
CA LYS A 310 -20.22 -14.19 13.89
C LYS A 310 -20.21 -13.21 15.06
N VAL A 311 -19.13 -13.14 15.85
CA VAL A 311 -18.97 -12.20 16.98
C VAL A 311 -18.72 -10.76 16.48
N TYR A 312 -18.33 -10.61 15.22
CA TYR A 312 -18.21 -9.30 14.55
C TYR A 312 -19.55 -8.56 14.33
N LYS A 313 -20.68 -9.16 14.73
CA LYS A 313 -22.05 -8.68 14.52
C LYS A 313 -22.37 -7.32 15.14
N ASP A 314 -21.68 -6.96 16.23
CA ASP A 314 -21.96 -5.73 16.99
C ASP A 314 -20.79 -4.72 16.92
N ARG A 315 -19.82 -4.93 16.01
CA ARG A 315 -18.59 -4.13 15.95
C ARG A 315 -18.83 -2.84 15.16
N ARG A 316 -19.03 -1.71 15.86
CA ARG A 316 -19.00 -0.38 15.25
C ARG A 316 -17.55 0.09 15.06
N LYS A 317 -17.17 0.49 13.84
CA LYS A 317 -15.94 1.24 13.58
C LYS A 317 -16.20 2.70 13.97
N SER A 318 -15.43 3.20 14.94
CA SER A 318 -15.49 4.57 15.46
C SER A 318 -16.91 5.09 15.75
N GLU A 319 -17.42 4.90 16.97
CA GLU A 319 -18.38 5.85 17.50
C GLU A 319 -17.60 7.11 17.91
N ALA A 320 -17.50 8.06 16.98
CA ALA A 320 -17.62 9.44 17.43
C ALA A 320 -19.08 9.58 17.93
N THR A 321 -19.26 10.03 19.17
CA THR A 321 -20.53 10.24 19.90
C THR A 321 -21.61 11.08 19.17
N ASP A 322 -21.36 11.45 17.92
CA ASP A 322 -22.03 12.44 17.11
C ASP A 322 -22.87 11.85 15.96
N GLY A 323 -22.93 10.52 15.82
CA GLY A 323 -23.87 9.86 14.90
C GLY A 323 -23.56 10.03 13.41
N VAL A 324 -22.33 10.43 13.09
CA VAL A 324 -21.85 10.63 11.72
C VAL A 324 -21.36 9.30 11.13
N VAL A 325 -21.96 8.88 10.02
CA VAL A 325 -21.69 7.59 9.31
C VAL A 325 -20.62 7.77 8.21
N SER A 326 -20.22 9.01 7.91
CA SER A 326 -19.10 9.30 7.00
C SER A 326 -17.78 9.06 7.72
N GLY A 327 -16.89 8.25 7.12
CA GLY A 327 -15.62 7.87 7.73
C GLY A 327 -15.57 6.43 8.27
N LEU A 328 -16.54 5.60 7.90
CA LEU A 328 -16.42 4.17 8.15
C LEU A 328 -15.39 3.61 7.16
N ASN A 329 -14.19 3.35 7.67
CA ASN A 329 -13.14 2.75 6.89
C ASN A 329 -13.64 1.44 6.24
N ASN A 330 -13.30 1.22 4.98
CA ASN A 330 -13.92 0.16 4.20
C ASN A 330 -13.34 -1.25 4.46
N TRP A 331 -12.36 -1.40 5.36
CA TRP A 331 -11.53 -2.60 5.55
C TRP A 331 -12.08 -3.67 6.50
#